data_AF-A0ABC8UN36-F1
#
_entry.id   AF-A0ABC8UN36-F1
#
_cell.length_a   1.000
_cell.length_b   1.000
_cell.length_c   1.000
_cell.angle_alpha   90.00
_cell.angle_beta   90.00
_cell.angle_gamma   90.00
#
_symmetry.space_group_name_H-M   'P 1'
#
loop_
_entity.id
_entity.type
_entity.pdbx_description
1 polymer ?
#
loop_
_entity_poly.entity_id
_entity_poly.type
_entity_poly.pdbx_seq_one_letter_code
_entity_poly.pdbx_strand_id
1 'polypeptide(L)' 'MGLIHFQFNVDKTNAVAISAFSSQNPGVITIANAVFNSTPPISIDVLTKAFQVDEKVIELLQKQF' A
#
# COMPACT_ATOMS: atom_id res chain seq x y z
N MET A 1 0.61 -8.10 16.23
CA MET A 1 -0.41 -7.83 15.17
C MET A 1 0.13 -6.71 14.30
N GLY A 2 -0.07 -6.77 12.98
CA GLY A 2 0.43 -5.75 12.05
C GLY A 2 1.64 -6.16 11.20
N LEU A 3 1.84 -7.46 10.98
CA LEU A 3 2.85 -7.92 10.01
C LEU A 3 2.37 -7.61 8.59
N ILE A 4 3.30 -7.15 7.75
CA ILE A 4 3.06 -6.96 6.32
C ILE A 4 2.86 -8.32 5.68
N HIS A 5 1.80 -8.44 4.87
CA HIS A 5 1.50 -9.63 4.09
C HIS A 5 0.79 -9.22 2.80
N PHE A 6 0.76 -10.13 1.82
CA PHE A 6 0.12 -9.89 0.52
C PHE A 6 -0.48 -11.19 -0.01
N GLN A 7 -1.41 -11.07 -0.96
CA GLN A 7 -1.91 -12.17 -1.76
C GLN A 7 -1.69 -11.87 -3.24
N PHE A 8 -1.28 -12.87 -4.02
CA PHE A 8 -1.07 -12.74 -5.46
C PHE A 8 -1.58 -13.99 -6.16
N ASN A 9 -2.50 -13.83 -7.11
CA ASN A 9 -3.00 -14.92 -7.94
C ASN A 9 -2.02 -15.16 -9.10
N VAL A 10 -1.33 -16.31 -9.10
CA VAL A 10 -0.34 -16.69 -10.12
C VAL A 10 -0.96 -17.37 -11.34
N ASP A 11 -2.21 -17.83 -11.22
CA ASP A 11 -2.93 -18.54 -12.28
C ASP A 11 -3.79 -17.61 -13.13
N LYS A 12 -4.20 -18.10 -14.30
CA LYS A 12 -5.05 -17.35 -15.25
C LYS A 12 -6.55 -17.41 -14.92
N THR A 13 -6.93 -18.17 -13.90
CA THR A 13 -8.31 -18.37 -13.49
C THR A 13 -8.65 -17.56 -12.24
N ASN A 14 -9.93 -17.27 -12.03
CA ASN A 14 -10.38 -16.54 -10.84
C ASN A 14 -10.07 -17.33 -9.55
N ALA A 15 -9.60 -16.62 -8.53
CA ALA A 15 -9.33 -17.15 -7.20
C ALA A 15 -10.16 -16.39 -6.15
N VAL A 16 -10.50 -17.06 -5.05
CA VAL A 16 -11.23 -16.48 -3.91
C VAL A 16 -10.48 -16.79 -2.62
N ALA A 17 -10.34 -15.79 -1.75
CA ALA A 17 -9.75 -15.94 -0.42
C ALA A 17 -10.77 -15.56 0.66
N ILE A 18 -10.85 -16.37 1.72
CA ILE A 18 -11.67 -16.11 2.90
C ILE A 18 -10.74 -16.03 4.10
N SER A 19 -10.75 -14.89 4.81
CA SER A 19 -9.92 -14.63 5.99
C SER A 19 -10.78 -14.37 7.21
N ALA A 20 -10.32 -14.81 8.39
CA ALA A 20 -10.95 -14.53 9.67
C ALA A 20 -9.94 -13.86 10.62
N PHE A 21 -10.43 -12.94 11.45
CA PHE A 21 -9.64 -12.21 12.43
C PHE A 21 -10.21 -12.41 13.82
N SER A 22 -9.36 -12.42 14.84
CA SER A 22 -9.77 -12.54 16.25
C SER A 22 -10.28 -11.24 16.86
N SER A 23 -10.33 -10.16 16.08
CA SER A 23 -10.88 -8.85 16.47
C SER A 23 -12.12 -8.56 15.62
N GLN A 24 -13.16 -8.02 16.25
CA GLN A 24 -14.33 -7.46 15.56
C GLN A 24 -13.99 -6.19 14.75
N ASN A 25 -12.89 -5.53 15.08
CA ASN A 25 -12.38 -4.36 14.36
C ASN A 25 -10.89 -4.56 14.07
N PRO A 26 -10.52 -5.44 13.12
CA PRO A 26 -9.13 -5.75 12.84
C PRO A 26 -8.38 -4.57 12.20
N GLY A 27 -9.11 -3.67 11.54
CA GLY A 27 -8.54 -2.61 10.71
C GLY A 27 -7.83 -3.17 9.47
N VAL A 28 -7.68 -2.33 8.45
CA VAL A 28 -6.88 -2.65 7.26
C VAL A 28 -6.12 -1.40 6.86
N ILE A 29 -4.81 -1.53 6.64
CA ILE A 29 -3.96 -0.46 6.11
C ILE A 29 -3.37 -0.96 4.79
N THR A 30 -3.91 -0.47 3.68
CA THR A 30 -3.33 -0.72 2.35
C THR A 30 -2.11 0.17 2.19
N ILE A 31 -0.90 -0.42 2.24
CA ILE A 31 0.37 0.32 2.30
C ILE A 31 0.50 1.33 1.16
N ALA A 32 0.25 0.91 -0.09
CA ALA A 32 0.40 1.81 -1.23
C ALA A 32 -0.51 3.05 -1.12
N ASN A 33 -1.77 2.86 -0.71
CA ASN A 33 -2.69 3.96 -0.47
C ASN A 33 -2.25 4.85 0.71
N ALA A 34 -1.81 4.23 1.81
CA ALA A 34 -1.34 4.96 2.99
C ALA A 34 -0.06 5.77 2.74
N VAL A 35 0.79 5.34 1.81
CA VAL A 35 2.06 6.03 1.49
C VAL A 35 1.90 7.04 0.35
N PHE A 36 1.16 6.71 -0.71
CA PHE A 36 1.11 7.50 -1.94
C PHE A 36 -0.21 8.25 -2.17
N ASN A 37 -1.30 7.93 -1.46
CA ASN A 37 -2.59 8.62 -1.57
C ASN A 37 -3.21 8.91 -0.17
N SER A 38 -2.36 9.35 0.77
CA SER A 38 -2.83 9.83 2.07
C SER A 38 -3.45 11.23 1.94
N THR A 39 -4.32 11.59 2.89
CA THR A 39 -4.90 12.94 2.97
C THR A 39 -4.56 13.57 4.32
N PRO A 40 -3.71 14.62 4.36
CA PRO A 40 -2.97 15.19 3.24
C PRO A 40 -1.87 14.25 2.70
N PRO A 41 -1.38 14.45 1.46
CA PRO A 41 -0.29 13.64 0.91
C PRO A 41 0.98 13.77 1.74
N ILE A 42 1.73 12.67 1.88
CA ILE A 42 3.09 12.73 2.44
C ILE A 42 3.96 13.58 1.50
N SER A 43 4.79 14.44 2.09
CA SER A 43 5.71 15.30 1.34
C SER A 43 6.57 14.49 0.38
N ILE A 44 6.70 14.99 -0.86
CA ILE A 44 7.55 14.41 -1.90
C ILE A 44 9.00 14.30 -1.42
N ASP A 45 9.52 15.32 -0.72
CA ASP A 45 10.89 15.31 -0.20
C ASP A 45 11.13 14.15 0.79
N VAL A 46 10.15 13.91 1.67
CA VAL A 46 10.21 12.82 2.65
C VAL A 46 10.24 11.47 1.95
N LEU A 47 9.33 11.26 0.98
CA LEU A 47 9.26 10.00 0.25
C LEU A 47 10.50 9.79 -0.64
N THR A 48 10.97 10.84 -1.32
CA THR A 48 12.19 10.83 -2.15
C THR A 48 13.38 10.38 -1.31
N LYS A 49 13.53 10.94 -0.10
CA LYS A 49 14.62 10.55 0.82
C LYS A 49 14.45 9.14 1.37
N ALA A 50 13.23 8.73 1.72
CA ALA A 50 12.96 7.42 2.31
C ALA A 50 13.17 6.28 1.31
N PHE A 51 12.70 6.46 0.06
CA PHE A 51 12.80 5.47 -1.00
C PHE A 51 14.09 5.57 -1.83
N GLN A 52 14.86 6.66 -1.68
CA GLN A 52 16.12 6.91 -2.38
C GLN A 52 15.98 6.88 -3.91
N VAL A 53 14.91 7.50 -4.41
CA VAL A 53 14.60 7.64 -5.83
C VAL A 53 14.38 9.10 -6.17
N ASP A 54 14.35 9.45 -7.45
CA ASP A 54 14.05 10.81 -7.91
C ASP A 54 12.61 11.23 -7.58
N GLU A 55 12.41 12.53 -7.35
CA GLU A 55 11.08 13.12 -7.08
C GLU A 55 10.05 12.74 -8.15
N LYS A 56 10.46 12.67 -9.42
CA LYS A 56 9.59 12.27 -10.54
C LYS A 56 9.01 10.87 -10.38
N VAL A 57 9.75 9.95 -9.74
CA VAL A 57 9.26 8.59 -9.44
C VAL A 57 8.19 8.65 -8.36
N ILE A 58 8.40 9.46 -7.32
CA ILE A 58 7.41 9.66 -6.25
C ILE A 58 6.13 10.31 -6.80
N GLU A 59 6.25 11.37 -7.61
CA GLU A 59 5.10 12.00 -8.26
C GLU A 59 4.33 11.02 -9.15
N LEU A 60 5.04 10.17 -9.90
CA LEU A 60 4.42 9.13 -10.71
C LEU A 60 3.66 8.12 -9.85
N LEU A 61 4.24 7.70 -8.72
CA LEU A 61 3.58 6.79 -7.80
C LEU A 61 2.34 7.46 -7.16
N GLN A 62 2.44 8.68 -6.66
CA GLN A 62 1.30 9.41 -6.09
C GLN A 62 0.16 9.64 -7.09
N LYS A 63 0.44 9.75 -8.39
CA LYS A 63 -0.61 9.85 -9.43
C LYS A 63 -1.30 8.52 -9.76
N GLN A 64 -0.70 7.38 -9.41
CA GLN A 64 -1.28 6.06 -9.69
C GLN A 64 -2.29 5.60 -8.62
N PHE A 65 -2.27 6.22 -7.44
CA PHE A 65 -3.12 5.86 -6.30
C PHE A 65 -4.14 6.96 -6.02
#